data_AF-A0A8T2LKP3-F1
#
_entry.id   AF-A0A8T2LKP3-F1
#
_cell.length_a   1.000
_cell.length_b   1.000
_cell.length_c   1.000
_cell.angle_alpha   90.00
_cell.angle_beta   90.00
_cell.angle_gamma   90.00
#
_symmetry.space_group_name_H-M   'P 1'
#
loop_
_entity.id
_entity.type
_entity.pdbx_description
1 polymer ?
#
loop_
_entity_poly.entity_id
_entity_poly.type
_entity_poly.pdbx_seq_one_letter_code
_entity_poly.pdbx_strand_id
1 'polypeptide(L)'
;MAKVILVDLYHPACSQYAVCMEQRVSRLQQVIGEDVKEPVYLLLQQEAGGLSQGALMDRLVSVNSGAARVLMNPSAASSIHSFKQAVDSLEVTDVEVLTCSRRQEVLQVYEQLLFTPLYSFHYRTDVFDDLPPCPLGHPSSTCSQITEVKDEITTFLQRLPAVKGEITILKSPLISDCFSHGFTKRTGGISSISTLSSLNLFSSSRRRDSTAVVAENLRRLGLQAGFEPHQFHLAKVNHASDVWVMSKPAPESYDGIVTNQPGVVIAAPGADCMPLLFTDPVAKVIGAAHAGWKGTLLGIAMATVNAMVLEFGSKLVNIVAVIGPSVGPCCFTMEPHSAREFQAIHPDCVRNMDSPRPYVDIRLATRVLLEKGGILPEHIQDNTVTDQPNLTLCTSCHPDSFFSHVRDGLNFGTQIGFLWIKESHERIQHDH
;
A
#
# COMPACT_ATOMS: atom_id res chain seq x y z
N MET A 1 -7.32 -15.95 -22.27
CA MET A 1 -6.46 -15.58 -21.12
C MET A 1 -6.61 -16.67 -20.08
N ALA A 2 -5.57 -16.95 -19.29
CA ALA A 2 -5.69 -17.94 -18.22
C ALA A 2 -6.74 -17.45 -17.21
N LYS A 3 -7.62 -18.33 -16.76
CA LYS A 3 -8.81 -18.01 -15.97
C LYS A 3 -8.90 -18.96 -14.78
N VAL A 4 -9.45 -18.47 -13.67
CA VAL A 4 -9.80 -19.30 -12.51
C VAL A 4 -11.30 -19.26 -12.26
N ILE A 5 -11.84 -20.32 -11.67
CA ILE A 5 -13.24 -20.43 -11.30
C ILE A 5 -13.36 -20.43 -9.78
N LEU A 6 -14.07 -19.45 -9.23
CA LEU A 6 -14.48 -19.41 -7.83
C LEU A 6 -15.94 -19.84 -7.72
N VAL A 7 -16.22 -20.82 -6.89
CA VAL A 7 -17.56 -21.33 -6.66
C VAL A 7 -17.99 -20.99 -5.25
N ASP A 8 -19.00 -20.14 -5.10
CA ASP A 8 -19.51 -19.71 -3.81
C ASP A 8 -20.57 -20.68 -3.29
N LEU A 9 -20.13 -21.58 -2.40
CA LEU A 9 -20.99 -22.49 -1.66
C LEU A 9 -21.30 -21.99 -0.25
N TYR A 10 -20.86 -20.78 0.11
CA TYR A 10 -21.07 -20.23 1.45
C TYR A 10 -22.56 -20.11 1.76
N HIS A 11 -23.01 -20.68 2.89
CA HIS A 11 -24.43 -20.76 3.23
C HIS A 11 -24.70 -20.69 4.74
N PRO A 12 -24.51 -19.50 5.35
CA PRO A 12 -24.64 -19.33 6.79
C PRO A 12 -26.07 -19.42 7.27
N ALA A 13 -26.23 -19.84 8.53
CA ALA A 13 -27.50 -19.86 9.26
C ALA A 13 -28.62 -20.67 8.56
N CYS A 14 -28.27 -21.78 7.89
CA CYS A 14 -29.23 -22.69 7.27
C CYS A 14 -29.52 -23.89 8.19
N SER A 15 -30.78 -24.05 8.61
CA SER A 15 -31.22 -25.21 9.42
C SER A 15 -31.27 -26.52 8.63
N GLN A 16 -31.25 -26.45 7.29
CA GLN A 16 -31.23 -27.59 6.37
C GLN A 16 -29.93 -27.61 5.54
N TYR A 17 -28.82 -27.15 6.13
CA TYR A 17 -27.55 -26.94 5.43
C TYR A 17 -27.12 -28.15 4.59
N ALA A 18 -27.16 -29.36 5.16
CA ALA A 18 -26.81 -30.59 4.47
C ALA A 18 -27.63 -30.81 3.17
N VAL A 19 -28.95 -30.59 3.22
CA VAL A 19 -29.84 -30.76 2.06
C VAL A 19 -29.53 -29.71 0.98
N CYS A 20 -29.39 -28.45 1.38
CA CYS A 20 -29.05 -27.36 0.46
C CYS A 20 -27.67 -27.59 -0.19
N MET A 21 -26.69 -28.06 0.58
CA MET A 21 -25.35 -28.35 0.08
C MET A 21 -25.35 -29.53 -0.90
N GLU A 22 -26.04 -30.62 -0.59
CA GLU A 22 -26.19 -31.77 -1.49
C GLU A 22 -26.79 -31.38 -2.86
N GLN A 23 -27.80 -30.51 -2.86
CA GLN A 23 -28.39 -29.97 -4.08
C GLN A 23 -27.40 -29.11 -4.86
N ARG A 24 -26.68 -28.20 -4.19
CA ARG A 24 -25.68 -27.33 -4.82
C ARG A 24 -24.52 -28.12 -5.41
N VAL A 25 -23.97 -29.11 -4.69
CA VAL A 25 -22.88 -29.96 -5.17
C VAL A 25 -23.32 -30.78 -6.38
N SER A 26 -24.53 -31.34 -6.35
CA SER A 26 -25.06 -32.10 -7.50
C SER A 26 -25.24 -31.21 -8.72
N ARG A 27 -25.68 -29.96 -8.55
CA ARG A 27 -25.74 -28.97 -9.63
C ARG A 27 -24.35 -28.61 -10.14
N LEU A 28 -23.37 -28.44 -9.26
CA LEU A 28 -21.99 -28.12 -9.66
C LEU A 28 -21.37 -29.20 -10.54
N GLN A 29 -21.59 -30.47 -10.22
CA GLN A 29 -21.11 -31.60 -11.04
C GLN A 29 -21.71 -31.59 -12.46
N GLN A 30 -22.88 -30.97 -12.67
CA GLN A 30 -23.49 -30.80 -13.99
C GLN A 30 -22.93 -29.58 -14.75
N VAL A 31 -22.50 -28.54 -14.03
CA VAL A 31 -22.05 -27.26 -14.60
C VAL A 31 -20.54 -27.25 -14.86
N ILE A 32 -19.77 -27.82 -13.94
CA ILE A 32 -18.31 -27.99 -14.03
C ILE A 32 -18.08 -29.44 -14.47
N GLY A 33 -17.87 -29.63 -15.77
CA GLY A 33 -17.55 -30.93 -16.35
C GLY A 33 -16.17 -31.44 -15.93
N GLU A 34 -15.90 -32.73 -16.20
CA GLU A 34 -14.64 -33.41 -15.87
C GLU A 34 -13.42 -32.87 -16.65
N ASP A 35 -13.66 -32.16 -17.75
CA ASP A 35 -12.64 -31.63 -18.67
C ASP A 35 -12.28 -30.15 -18.41
N VAL A 36 -12.77 -29.54 -17.32
CA VAL A 36 -12.47 -28.14 -16.99
C VAL A 36 -10.99 -28.01 -16.60
N LYS A 37 -10.21 -27.36 -17.48
CA LYS A 37 -8.76 -27.21 -17.30
C LYS A 37 -8.41 -26.04 -16.38
N GLU A 38 -9.34 -25.12 -16.19
CA GLU A 38 -9.20 -23.98 -15.29
C GLU A 38 -9.13 -24.43 -13.82
N PRO A 39 -8.27 -23.81 -12.99
CA PRO A 39 -8.28 -24.08 -11.55
C PRO A 39 -9.62 -23.71 -10.93
N VAL A 40 -10.21 -24.66 -10.20
CA VAL A 40 -11.51 -24.49 -9.51
C VAL A 40 -11.30 -24.37 -8.01
N TYR A 41 -11.86 -23.33 -7.40
CA TYR A 41 -11.84 -23.08 -5.96
C TYR A 41 -13.26 -23.09 -5.41
N LEU A 42 -13.51 -23.88 -4.38
CA LEU A 42 -14.82 -24.01 -3.74
C LEU A 42 -14.79 -23.26 -2.40
N LEU A 43 -15.52 -22.15 -2.31
CA LEU A 43 -15.66 -21.37 -1.08
C LEU A 43 -16.72 -22.00 -0.17
N LEU A 44 -16.31 -22.57 0.96
CA LEU A 44 -17.20 -23.23 1.91
C LEU A 44 -17.11 -22.59 3.30
N GLN A 45 -18.22 -22.68 4.03
CA GLN A 45 -18.26 -22.29 5.43
C GLN A 45 -17.74 -23.42 6.32
N GLN A 46 -16.93 -23.07 7.30
CA GLN A 46 -16.56 -23.98 8.39
C GLN A 46 -17.71 -24.10 9.40
N GLU A 47 -18.21 -25.32 9.64
CA GLU A 47 -19.28 -25.56 10.62
C GLU A 47 -18.78 -25.56 12.06
N ALA A 48 -19.57 -24.98 12.97
CA ALA A 48 -19.41 -25.13 14.40
C ALA A 48 -20.22 -26.36 14.87
N GLY A 49 -19.59 -27.54 14.87
CA GLY A 49 -20.20 -28.80 15.33
C GLY A 49 -20.31 -29.83 14.20
N GLY A 50 -19.34 -30.74 14.14
CA GLY A 50 -19.18 -31.69 13.05
C GLY A 50 -20.37 -32.62 12.85
N LEU A 51 -21.03 -32.52 11.70
CA LEU A 51 -21.87 -33.54 11.12
C LEU A 51 -21.30 -33.94 9.75
N SER A 52 -21.07 -35.25 9.57
CA SER A 52 -20.69 -35.97 8.35
C SER A 52 -19.85 -35.24 7.28
N GLN A 53 -18.82 -34.48 7.66
CA GLN A 53 -17.91 -33.84 6.70
C GLN A 53 -17.31 -34.82 5.68
N GLY A 54 -17.09 -36.09 6.03
CA GLY A 54 -16.46 -37.08 5.15
C GLY A 54 -17.15 -37.23 3.79
N ALA A 55 -18.42 -37.63 3.76
CA ALA A 55 -19.11 -37.92 2.49
C ALA A 55 -19.32 -36.67 1.62
N LEU A 56 -19.63 -35.51 2.23
CA LEU A 56 -19.77 -34.25 1.51
C LEU A 56 -18.42 -33.77 0.96
N MET A 57 -17.35 -33.88 1.75
CA MET A 57 -16.00 -33.52 1.30
C MET A 57 -15.50 -34.45 0.19
N ASP A 58 -15.79 -35.75 0.26
CA ASP A 58 -15.44 -36.70 -0.80
C ASP A 58 -16.11 -36.31 -2.13
N ARG A 59 -17.37 -35.85 -2.09
CA ARG A 59 -18.08 -35.34 -3.27
C ARG A 59 -17.56 -33.98 -3.76
N LEU A 60 -17.17 -33.08 -2.86
CA LEU A 60 -16.62 -31.78 -3.21
C LEU A 60 -15.23 -31.91 -3.83
N VAL A 61 -14.40 -32.78 -3.28
CA VAL A 61 -13.07 -33.09 -3.82
C VAL A 61 -13.21 -33.78 -5.17
N SER A 62 -14.24 -34.62 -5.38
CA SER A 62 -14.44 -35.26 -6.69
C SER A 62 -14.91 -34.30 -7.80
N VAL A 63 -15.32 -33.06 -7.46
CA VAL A 63 -15.58 -32.03 -8.47
C VAL A 63 -14.33 -31.78 -9.31
N ASN A 64 -14.51 -31.65 -10.63
CA ASN A 64 -13.43 -31.47 -11.58
C ASN A 64 -12.34 -32.58 -11.46
N SER A 65 -12.77 -33.85 -11.41
CA SER A 65 -11.87 -35.00 -11.42
C SER A 65 -10.83 -35.02 -10.29
N GLY A 66 -11.14 -34.45 -9.12
CA GLY A 66 -10.18 -34.35 -8.01
C GLY A 66 -9.37 -33.06 -7.96
N ALA A 67 -9.48 -32.19 -8.97
CA ALA A 67 -8.63 -31.01 -9.11
C ALA A 67 -9.17 -29.76 -8.39
N ALA A 68 -10.42 -29.79 -7.92
CA ALA A 68 -11.02 -28.68 -7.19
C ALA A 68 -10.36 -28.48 -5.81
N ARG A 69 -10.12 -27.22 -5.43
CA ARG A 69 -9.53 -26.84 -4.14
C ARG A 69 -10.60 -26.29 -3.21
N VAL A 70 -10.81 -26.93 -2.08
CA VAL A 70 -11.77 -26.47 -1.06
C VAL A 70 -11.12 -25.40 -0.18
N LEU A 71 -11.77 -24.22 -0.10
CA LEU A 71 -11.42 -23.10 0.76
C LEU A 71 -12.38 -23.06 1.95
N MET A 72 -12.00 -23.74 3.03
CA MET A 72 -12.77 -23.85 4.27
C MET A 72 -11.95 -23.30 5.44
N ASN A 73 -11.80 -21.98 5.48
CA ASN A 73 -11.14 -21.27 6.57
C ASN A 73 -12.18 -20.77 7.61
N PRO A 74 -11.74 -20.30 8.79
CA PRO A 74 -12.64 -19.89 9.88
C PRO A 74 -13.64 -18.78 9.54
N SER A 75 -13.40 -18.05 8.45
CA SER A 75 -14.19 -16.91 8.03
C SER A 75 -14.19 -16.76 6.50
N ALA A 76 -15.21 -16.14 5.92
CA ALA A 76 -15.26 -15.86 4.48
C ALA A 76 -14.12 -14.93 4.05
N ALA A 77 -13.79 -13.91 4.86
CA ALA A 77 -12.65 -13.04 4.61
C ALA A 77 -11.33 -13.83 4.49
N SER A 78 -11.10 -14.78 5.40
CA SER A 78 -9.91 -15.63 5.38
C SER A 78 -9.87 -16.57 4.17
N SER A 79 -11.01 -17.15 3.76
CA SER A 79 -11.10 -17.97 2.55
C SER A 79 -10.86 -17.16 1.27
N ILE A 80 -11.43 -15.97 1.17
CA ILE A 80 -11.27 -15.10 -0.01
C ILE A 80 -9.85 -14.52 -0.07
N HIS A 81 -9.22 -14.24 1.07
CA HIS A 81 -7.81 -13.89 1.12
C HIS A 81 -6.92 -15.04 0.62
N SER A 82 -7.16 -16.29 1.06
CA SER A 82 -6.44 -17.46 0.53
C SER A 82 -6.69 -17.67 -0.96
N PHE A 83 -7.91 -17.43 -1.45
CA PHE A 83 -8.22 -17.44 -2.87
C PHE A 83 -7.36 -16.41 -3.62
N LYS A 84 -7.32 -15.15 -3.15
CA LYS A 84 -6.49 -14.11 -3.74
C LYS A 84 -5.02 -14.51 -3.82
N GLN A 85 -4.46 -15.06 -2.75
CA GLN A 85 -3.06 -15.51 -2.74
C GLN A 85 -2.79 -16.60 -3.79
N ALA A 86 -3.74 -17.51 -3.96
CA ALA A 86 -3.65 -18.55 -4.97
C ALA A 86 -3.74 -17.99 -6.39
N VAL A 87 -4.65 -17.04 -6.65
CA VAL A 87 -4.76 -16.33 -7.94
C VAL A 87 -3.49 -15.54 -8.24
N ASP A 88 -2.90 -14.88 -7.25
CA ASP A 88 -1.65 -14.13 -7.40
C ASP A 88 -0.47 -15.02 -7.72
N SER A 89 -0.39 -16.21 -7.11
CA SER A 89 0.65 -17.20 -7.40
C SER A 89 0.50 -17.85 -8.78
N LEU A 90 -0.70 -17.86 -9.33
CA LEU A 90 -0.97 -18.30 -10.70
C LEU A 90 -0.77 -17.18 -11.74
N GLU A 91 -0.49 -15.96 -11.29
CA GLU A 91 -0.40 -14.74 -12.11
C GLU A 91 -1.67 -14.43 -12.93
N VAL A 92 -2.80 -15.04 -12.59
CA VAL A 92 -4.09 -14.85 -13.25
C VAL A 92 -4.78 -13.58 -12.75
N THR A 93 -5.61 -12.98 -13.59
CA THR A 93 -6.43 -11.80 -13.26
C THR A 93 -7.91 -11.99 -13.61
N ASP A 94 -8.25 -12.90 -14.51
CA ASP A 94 -9.63 -13.24 -14.85
C ASP A 94 -10.22 -14.29 -13.91
N VAL A 95 -11.31 -13.95 -13.24
CA VAL A 95 -12.04 -14.80 -12.30
C VAL A 95 -13.49 -14.95 -12.77
N GLU A 96 -13.94 -16.19 -12.99
CA GLU A 96 -15.38 -16.46 -13.07
C GLU A 96 -15.89 -16.87 -11.70
N VAL A 97 -17.03 -16.29 -11.31
CA VAL A 97 -17.67 -16.56 -10.04
C VAL A 97 -19.00 -17.25 -10.31
N LEU A 98 -19.13 -18.49 -9.84
CA LEU A 98 -20.40 -19.21 -9.81
C LEU A 98 -21.04 -18.99 -8.43
N THR A 99 -22.15 -18.27 -8.39
CA THR A 99 -22.85 -17.93 -7.13
C THR A 99 -24.35 -17.83 -7.38
N CYS A 100 -25.13 -17.41 -6.38
CA CYS A 100 -26.54 -17.06 -6.54
C CYS A 100 -26.71 -15.53 -6.56
N SER A 101 -27.80 -15.02 -7.13
CA SER A 101 -28.02 -13.57 -7.27
C SER A 101 -27.94 -12.82 -5.94
N ARG A 102 -28.36 -13.46 -4.83
CA ARG A 102 -28.32 -12.87 -3.50
C ARG A 102 -26.92 -12.73 -2.91
N ARG A 103 -25.99 -13.61 -3.30
CA ARG A 103 -24.62 -13.64 -2.78
C ARG A 103 -23.65 -12.79 -3.60
N GLN A 104 -23.99 -12.51 -4.86
CA GLN A 104 -23.21 -11.62 -5.71
C GLN A 104 -22.90 -10.28 -5.02
N GLU A 105 -23.90 -9.60 -4.47
CA GLU A 105 -23.72 -8.29 -3.83
C GLU A 105 -22.73 -8.35 -2.67
N VAL A 106 -22.77 -9.43 -1.87
CA VAL A 106 -21.87 -9.65 -0.74
C VAL A 106 -20.44 -9.92 -1.23
N LEU A 107 -20.27 -10.76 -2.26
CA LEU A 107 -18.96 -11.06 -2.83
C LEU A 107 -18.32 -9.83 -3.48
N GLN A 108 -19.10 -8.96 -4.09
CA GLN A 108 -18.63 -7.70 -4.66
C GLN A 108 -18.01 -6.77 -3.59
N VAL A 109 -18.45 -6.85 -2.33
CA VAL A 109 -17.80 -6.11 -1.23
C VAL A 109 -16.41 -6.66 -0.94
N TYR A 110 -16.24 -7.99 -0.89
CA TYR A 110 -14.90 -8.59 -0.74
C TYR A 110 -14.02 -8.28 -1.94
N GLU A 111 -14.57 -8.34 -3.16
CA GLU A 111 -13.87 -7.94 -4.39
C GLU A 111 -13.32 -6.52 -4.27
N GLN A 112 -14.17 -5.55 -3.91
CA GLN A 112 -13.79 -4.14 -3.78
C GLN A 112 -12.70 -3.88 -2.74
N LEU A 113 -12.67 -4.66 -1.65
CA LEU A 113 -11.77 -4.43 -0.52
C LEU A 113 -10.47 -5.25 -0.60
N LEU A 114 -10.53 -6.46 -1.13
CA LEU A 114 -9.41 -7.40 -1.17
C LEU A 114 -8.74 -7.46 -2.55
N PHE A 115 -9.38 -6.99 -3.62
CA PHE A 115 -8.80 -6.97 -4.96
C PHE A 115 -8.62 -5.53 -5.48
N THR A 116 -8.02 -5.41 -6.65
CA THR A 116 -7.85 -4.14 -7.36
C THR A 116 -8.48 -4.22 -8.75
N PRO A 117 -8.65 -3.11 -9.47
CA PRO A 117 -9.15 -3.12 -10.85
C PRO A 117 -8.30 -3.90 -11.86
N LEU A 118 -7.16 -4.47 -11.46
CA LEU A 118 -6.39 -5.40 -12.30
C LEU A 118 -7.08 -6.76 -12.44
N TYR A 119 -8.00 -7.12 -11.55
CA TYR A 119 -8.73 -8.38 -11.62
C TYR A 119 -10.09 -8.16 -12.26
N SER A 120 -10.48 -9.07 -13.14
CA SER A 120 -11.78 -9.06 -13.83
C SER A 120 -12.66 -10.16 -13.26
N PHE A 121 -13.75 -9.78 -12.59
CA PHE A 121 -14.71 -10.73 -12.03
C PHE A 121 -15.93 -10.86 -12.95
N HIS A 122 -16.25 -12.09 -13.34
CA HIS A 122 -17.38 -12.44 -14.20
C HIS A 122 -18.36 -13.33 -13.43
N TYR A 123 -19.48 -12.75 -13.00
CA TYR A 123 -20.48 -13.46 -12.20
C TYR A 123 -21.47 -14.22 -13.06
N ARG A 124 -21.69 -15.50 -12.73
CA ARG A 124 -22.78 -16.33 -13.22
C ARG A 124 -23.68 -16.70 -12.04
N THR A 125 -24.86 -16.08 -11.99
CA THR A 125 -25.78 -16.20 -10.86
C THR A 125 -26.90 -17.20 -11.08
N ASP A 126 -27.13 -17.59 -12.34
CA ASP A 126 -28.15 -18.55 -12.77
C ASP A 126 -27.88 -20.00 -12.34
N VAL A 127 -26.68 -20.27 -11.79
CA VAL A 127 -26.21 -21.61 -11.44
C VAL A 127 -27.06 -22.24 -10.32
N PHE A 128 -27.44 -21.45 -9.31
CA PHE A 128 -28.12 -21.93 -8.10
C PHE A 128 -29.50 -21.32 -7.86
N ASP A 129 -29.91 -20.33 -8.65
CA ASP A 129 -31.13 -19.55 -8.42
C ASP A 129 -32.43 -20.34 -8.65
N ASP A 130 -32.36 -21.43 -9.42
CA ASP A 130 -33.48 -22.34 -9.69
C ASP A 130 -33.59 -23.50 -8.68
N LEU A 131 -32.67 -23.58 -7.71
CA LEU A 131 -32.77 -24.53 -6.60
C LEU A 131 -33.89 -24.11 -5.62
N PRO A 132 -34.52 -25.06 -4.92
CA PRO A 132 -35.55 -24.74 -3.92
C PRO A 132 -35.07 -23.68 -2.91
N PRO A 133 -35.87 -22.64 -2.62
CA PRO A 133 -35.44 -21.57 -1.72
C PRO A 133 -35.23 -22.11 -0.31
N CYS A 134 -34.13 -21.70 0.33
CA CYS A 134 -33.84 -22.04 1.72
C CYS A 134 -34.96 -21.51 2.63
N PRO A 135 -35.58 -22.35 3.49
CA PRO A 135 -36.80 -22.01 4.23
C PRO A 135 -36.63 -20.90 5.28
N LEU A 136 -35.41 -20.54 5.67
CA LEU A 136 -35.17 -19.56 6.74
C LEU A 136 -35.03 -18.10 6.30
N GLY A 137 -35.14 -17.77 5.00
CA GLY A 137 -35.18 -16.37 4.53
C GLY A 137 -34.15 -15.45 5.20
N HIS A 138 -32.95 -15.34 4.65
CA HIS A 138 -31.87 -14.58 5.28
C HIS A 138 -32.24 -13.10 5.57
N PRO A 139 -31.81 -12.53 6.71
CA PRO A 139 -32.28 -11.24 7.18
C PRO A 139 -32.02 -10.11 6.19
N SER A 140 -33.03 -9.24 6.12
CA SER A 140 -33.19 -8.12 5.22
C SER A 140 -32.42 -6.88 5.70
N SER A 141 -31.26 -6.62 5.11
CA SER A 141 -30.87 -5.32 4.55
C SER A 141 -29.41 -5.40 4.06
N THR A 142 -29.17 -4.98 2.83
CA THR A 142 -27.85 -4.97 2.19
C THR A 142 -26.82 -4.18 3.02
N CYS A 143 -27.26 -3.14 3.72
CA CYS A 143 -26.39 -2.27 4.51
C CYS A 143 -25.77 -2.97 5.75
N SER A 144 -26.54 -3.81 6.47
CA SER A 144 -26.00 -4.58 7.61
C SER A 144 -24.93 -5.55 7.15
N GLN A 145 -25.20 -6.27 6.06
CA GLN A 145 -24.27 -7.27 5.50
C GLN A 145 -22.97 -6.63 4.99
N ILE A 146 -23.03 -5.45 4.36
CA ILE A 146 -21.83 -4.71 3.93
C ILE A 146 -20.95 -4.34 5.13
N THR A 147 -21.57 -3.90 6.24
CA THR A 147 -20.84 -3.51 7.45
C THR A 147 -20.18 -4.72 8.10
N GLU A 148 -20.91 -5.82 8.23
CA GLU A 148 -20.40 -7.09 8.75
C GLU A 148 -19.19 -7.61 7.95
N VAL A 149 -19.23 -7.53 6.61
CA VAL A 149 -18.10 -7.92 5.75
C VAL A 149 -16.87 -7.04 5.98
N LYS A 150 -17.05 -5.72 6.10
CA LYS A 150 -15.94 -4.78 6.37
C LYS A 150 -15.29 -5.06 7.72
N ASP A 151 -16.10 -5.30 8.75
CA ASP A 151 -15.62 -5.61 10.10
C ASP A 151 -14.90 -6.97 10.13
N GLU A 152 -15.42 -7.97 9.42
CA GLU A 152 -14.79 -9.29 9.27
C GLU A 152 -13.42 -9.17 8.58
N ILE A 153 -13.33 -8.47 7.44
CA ILE A 153 -12.07 -8.25 6.72
C ILE A 153 -11.06 -7.53 7.62
N THR A 154 -11.49 -6.46 8.27
CA THR A 154 -10.63 -5.66 9.15
C THR A 154 -10.09 -6.53 10.30
N THR A 155 -10.97 -7.26 10.99
CA THR A 155 -10.61 -8.16 12.08
C THR A 155 -9.65 -9.25 11.63
N PHE A 156 -9.89 -9.82 10.44
CA PHE A 156 -9.03 -10.85 9.87
C PHE A 156 -7.63 -10.32 9.54
N LEU A 157 -7.53 -9.21 8.80
CA LEU A 157 -6.24 -8.63 8.39
C LEU A 157 -5.40 -8.18 9.60
N GLN A 158 -6.04 -7.64 10.64
CA GLN A 158 -5.38 -7.26 11.88
C GLN A 158 -4.74 -8.43 12.62
N ARG A 159 -5.26 -9.66 12.46
CA ARG A 159 -4.74 -10.87 13.09
C ARG A 159 -3.62 -11.55 12.30
N LEU A 160 -3.40 -11.15 11.04
CA LEU A 160 -2.34 -11.74 10.23
C LEU A 160 -0.96 -11.44 10.84
N PRO A 161 -0.01 -12.38 10.88
CA PRO A 161 1.35 -12.08 11.26
C PRO A 161 2.01 -11.17 10.20
N ALA A 162 3.05 -10.43 10.58
CA ALA A 162 3.89 -9.76 9.60
C ALA A 162 4.53 -10.80 8.67
N VAL A 163 4.51 -10.54 7.36
CA VAL A 163 5.07 -11.45 6.35
C VAL A 163 6.59 -11.51 6.43
N LYS A 164 7.25 -10.37 6.72
CA LYS A 164 8.71 -10.29 6.80
C LYS A 164 9.16 -9.29 7.85
N GLY A 165 9.82 -9.79 8.90
CA GLY A 165 10.46 -8.99 9.94
C GLY A 165 9.50 -8.04 10.67
N GLU A 166 10.07 -7.14 11.46
CA GLU A 166 9.34 -6.11 12.20
C GLU A 166 9.38 -4.76 11.49
N ILE A 167 8.45 -3.87 11.85
CA ILE A 167 8.47 -2.49 11.35
C ILE A 167 9.74 -1.80 11.83
N THR A 168 10.54 -1.30 10.88
CA THR A 168 11.75 -0.54 11.16
C THR A 168 11.61 0.86 10.58
N ILE A 169 11.85 1.87 11.43
CA ILE A 169 11.74 3.28 11.09
C ILE A 169 13.11 3.92 11.24
N LEU A 170 13.62 4.48 10.15
CA LEU A 170 14.88 5.22 10.14
C LEU A 170 14.63 6.66 10.59
N LYS A 171 15.43 7.16 11.54
CA LYS A 171 15.28 8.50 12.11
C LYS A 171 16.56 9.32 11.96
N SER A 172 16.36 10.60 11.69
CA SER A 172 17.39 11.65 11.66
C SER A 172 17.59 12.27 13.05
N PRO A 173 18.85 12.47 13.49
CA PRO A 173 19.15 13.25 14.69
C PRO A 173 19.07 14.77 14.46
N LEU A 174 18.96 15.25 13.21
CA LEU A 174 18.79 16.69 12.92
C LEU A 174 17.36 17.18 13.14
N ILE A 175 16.37 16.28 13.15
CA ILE A 175 14.98 16.65 13.41
C ILE A 175 14.76 16.75 14.92
N SER A 176 14.43 17.95 15.37
CA SER A 176 14.16 18.28 16.78
C SER A 176 13.03 17.45 17.38
N ASP A 177 13.12 17.19 18.70
CA ASP A 177 12.15 16.43 19.48
C ASP A 177 10.73 17.02 19.53
N CYS A 178 10.52 18.27 19.11
CA CYS A 178 9.17 18.83 18.93
C CYS A 178 8.41 18.19 17.76
N PHE A 179 9.10 17.45 16.90
CA PHE A 179 8.53 16.67 15.82
C PHE A 179 8.72 15.17 16.10
N SER A 180 7.87 14.37 15.49
CA SER A 180 8.14 12.95 15.25
C SER A 180 8.24 12.71 13.76
N HIS A 181 9.08 11.76 13.36
CA HIS A 181 9.34 11.47 11.96
C HIS A 181 9.86 10.05 11.76
N GLY A 182 9.95 9.68 10.48
CA GLY A 182 10.86 8.65 10.05
C GLY A 182 10.71 8.27 8.59
N PHE A 183 11.56 7.36 8.16
CA PHE A 183 11.47 6.69 6.86
C PHE A 183 11.23 5.21 7.07
N THR A 184 10.22 4.67 6.42
CA THR A 184 9.88 3.24 6.57
C THR A 184 10.80 2.37 5.74
N LYS A 185 11.10 1.18 6.27
CA LYS A 185 11.58 0.04 5.47
C LYS A 185 10.39 -0.78 4.97
N ARG A 186 10.66 -1.79 4.15
CA ARG A 186 9.65 -2.71 3.59
C ARG A 186 9.17 -3.81 4.55
N THR A 187 9.70 -3.90 5.77
CA THR A 187 9.42 -4.98 6.74
C THR A 187 8.26 -4.64 7.69
N GLY A 188 7.60 -5.66 8.24
CA GLY A 188 6.57 -5.53 9.27
C GLY A 188 5.11 -5.44 8.80
N GLY A 189 4.85 -5.56 7.49
CA GLY A 189 3.49 -5.52 6.94
C GLY A 189 2.93 -6.89 6.53
N ILE A 190 1.75 -6.88 5.91
CA ILE A 190 0.99 -8.07 5.52
C ILE A 190 0.87 -8.30 4.01
N SER A 191 1.45 -7.43 3.19
CA SER A 191 1.44 -7.62 1.73
C SER A 191 2.25 -8.87 1.36
N SER A 192 1.61 -9.82 0.68
CA SER A 192 2.20 -11.14 0.39
C SER A 192 2.83 -11.27 -0.99
N ILE A 193 2.50 -10.36 -1.92
CA ILE A 193 3.08 -10.37 -3.28
C ILE A 193 4.56 -10.01 -3.18
N SER A 194 5.46 -10.83 -3.71
CA SER A 194 6.92 -10.71 -3.52
C SER A 194 7.47 -9.29 -3.70
N THR A 195 7.06 -8.59 -4.76
CA THR A 195 7.53 -7.24 -5.06
C THR A 195 6.86 -6.14 -4.23
N LEU A 196 5.75 -6.46 -3.56
CA LEU A 196 4.98 -5.58 -2.66
C LEU A 196 5.21 -5.97 -1.18
N SER A 197 5.88 -7.09 -0.92
CA SER A 197 6.05 -7.61 0.42
C SER A 197 7.08 -6.80 1.20
N SER A 198 6.82 -6.35 2.43
CA SER A 198 5.68 -6.68 3.31
C SER A 198 4.86 -5.45 3.73
N LEU A 199 5.51 -4.33 4.04
CA LEU A 199 4.89 -3.07 4.49
C LEU A 199 4.72 -2.11 3.31
N ASN A 200 3.90 -2.50 2.34
CA ASN A 200 3.53 -1.60 1.26
C ASN A 200 2.50 -0.57 1.76
N LEU A 201 2.79 0.72 1.54
CA LEU A 201 1.98 1.84 2.05
C LEU A 201 1.26 2.60 0.94
N PHE A 202 1.15 2.00 -0.25
CA PHE A 202 0.47 2.61 -1.39
C PHE A 202 -0.31 1.57 -2.22
N SER A 203 -1.55 1.88 -2.54
CA SER A 203 -2.38 1.10 -3.47
C SER A 203 -2.71 1.95 -4.71
N SER A 204 -2.84 1.31 -5.87
CA SER A 204 -3.31 1.95 -7.09
C SER A 204 -3.99 0.93 -8.00
N SER A 205 -4.78 1.40 -8.95
CA SER A 205 -5.43 0.55 -9.97
C SER A 205 -4.45 -0.20 -10.87
N ARG A 206 -3.15 0.13 -10.82
CA ARG A 206 -2.09 -0.49 -11.63
C ARG A 206 -1.28 -1.53 -10.87
N ARG A 207 -1.57 -1.76 -9.58
CA ARG A 207 -0.86 -2.73 -8.73
C ARG A 207 -1.87 -3.66 -8.05
N ARG A 208 -1.38 -4.81 -7.59
CA ARG A 208 -2.22 -5.91 -7.09
C ARG A 208 -2.52 -5.84 -5.58
N ASP A 209 -1.89 -4.93 -4.83
CA ASP A 209 -2.15 -4.79 -3.40
C ASP A 209 -3.39 -3.95 -3.14
N SER A 210 -4.32 -4.49 -2.35
CA SER A 210 -5.63 -3.88 -2.16
C SER A 210 -5.58 -2.72 -1.17
N THR A 211 -6.63 -1.90 -1.22
CA THR A 211 -6.81 -0.77 -0.28
C THR A 211 -6.91 -1.27 1.17
N ALA A 212 -7.57 -2.40 1.44
CA ALA A 212 -7.68 -2.96 2.78
C ALA A 212 -6.32 -3.42 3.34
N VAL A 213 -5.49 -4.07 2.52
CA VAL A 213 -4.14 -4.52 2.92
C VAL A 213 -3.24 -3.33 3.22
N VAL A 214 -3.25 -2.32 2.36
CA VAL A 214 -2.47 -1.08 2.56
C VAL A 214 -2.96 -0.28 3.77
N ALA A 215 -4.27 -0.24 4.01
CA ALA A 215 -4.84 0.40 5.21
C ALA A 215 -4.39 -0.29 6.50
N GLU A 216 -4.33 -1.62 6.52
CA GLU A 216 -3.80 -2.37 7.66
C GLU A 216 -2.29 -2.13 7.85
N ASN A 217 -1.50 -2.09 6.77
CA ASN A 217 -0.08 -1.73 6.85
C ASN A 217 0.12 -0.31 7.44
N LEU A 218 -0.71 0.65 7.04
CA LEU A 218 -0.69 2.01 7.59
C LEU A 218 -1.08 2.02 9.08
N ARG A 219 -2.08 1.23 9.49
CA ARG A 219 -2.47 1.08 10.89
C ARG A 219 -1.33 0.51 11.73
N ARG A 220 -0.62 -0.52 11.25
CA ARG A 220 0.55 -1.08 11.94
C ARG A 220 1.67 -0.06 12.07
N LEU A 221 1.93 0.71 11.03
CA LEU A 221 2.88 1.81 11.09
C LEU A 221 2.45 2.85 12.14
N GLY A 222 1.17 3.24 12.14
CA GLY A 222 0.59 4.16 13.11
C GLY A 222 0.79 3.70 14.56
N LEU A 223 0.51 2.43 14.85
CA LEU A 223 0.78 1.83 16.17
C LEU A 223 2.26 1.90 16.57
N GLN A 224 3.17 1.62 15.63
CA GLN A 224 4.61 1.63 15.90
C GLN A 224 5.17 3.05 16.05
N ALA A 225 4.63 4.00 15.29
CA ALA A 225 5.11 5.37 15.25
C ALA A 225 4.44 6.28 16.29
N GLY A 226 3.22 5.96 16.72
CA GLY A 226 2.41 6.76 17.65
C GLY A 226 1.50 7.77 16.95
N PHE A 227 0.81 7.36 15.88
CA PHE A 227 -0.23 8.16 15.22
C PHE A 227 -1.42 7.29 14.78
N GLU A 228 -2.58 7.93 14.62
CA GLU A 228 -3.79 7.27 14.11
C GLU A 228 -3.92 7.44 12.58
N PRO A 229 -4.37 6.41 11.83
CA PRO A 229 -4.45 6.49 10.36
C PRO A 229 -5.28 7.66 9.82
N HIS A 230 -6.29 8.14 10.55
CA HIS A 230 -7.10 9.27 10.11
C HIS A 230 -6.36 10.63 10.15
N GLN A 231 -5.22 10.69 10.83
CA GLN A 231 -4.34 11.87 10.87
C GLN A 231 -3.38 11.91 9.67
N PHE A 232 -3.34 10.85 8.85
CA PHE A 232 -2.32 10.64 7.83
C PHE A 232 -2.72 11.21 6.46
N HIS A 233 -1.81 12.00 5.88
CA HIS A 233 -1.93 12.59 4.55
C HIS A 233 -0.68 12.30 3.71
N LEU A 234 -0.87 11.54 2.64
CA LEU A 234 0.19 11.24 1.66
C LEU A 234 0.17 12.24 0.50
N ALA A 235 1.36 12.60 0.01
CA ALA A 235 1.49 13.34 -1.25
C ALA A 235 0.88 12.56 -2.42
N LYS A 236 0.08 13.22 -3.26
CA LYS A 236 -0.65 12.57 -4.36
C LYS A 236 0.20 12.32 -5.60
N VAL A 237 1.33 13.02 -5.73
CA VAL A 237 2.43 12.85 -6.68
C VAL A 237 2.03 12.80 -8.16
N ASN A 238 2.42 13.84 -8.90
CA ASN A 238 2.38 13.85 -10.37
C ASN A 238 3.79 13.98 -10.99
N HIS A 239 4.84 13.86 -10.18
CA HIS A 239 6.25 14.06 -10.53
C HIS A 239 6.55 15.47 -11.07
N ALA A 240 5.83 16.47 -10.56
CA ALA A 240 6.07 17.89 -10.82
C ALA A 240 6.67 18.59 -9.58
N SER A 241 6.28 19.84 -9.34
CA SER A 241 6.80 20.68 -8.26
C SER A 241 5.71 21.39 -7.44
N ASP A 242 4.44 20.99 -7.60
CA ASP A 242 3.32 21.58 -6.86
C ASP A 242 3.34 21.18 -5.37
N VAL A 243 3.06 22.14 -4.50
CA VAL A 243 3.04 21.97 -3.04
C VAL A 243 1.68 22.36 -2.50
N TRP A 244 1.03 21.43 -1.80
CA TRP A 244 -0.21 21.71 -1.10
C TRP A 244 0.06 22.29 0.29
N VAL A 245 -0.49 23.48 0.53
CA VAL A 245 -0.55 24.10 1.85
C VAL A 245 -1.86 23.66 2.50
N MET A 246 -1.79 22.91 3.59
CA MET A 246 -2.95 22.19 4.13
C MET A 246 -4.10 23.09 4.64
N SER A 247 -3.83 24.38 4.89
CA SER A 247 -4.85 25.38 5.20
C SER A 247 -5.68 25.82 3.97
N LYS A 248 -5.33 25.38 2.76
CA LYS A 248 -5.99 25.71 1.50
C LYS A 248 -6.69 24.48 0.91
N PRO A 249 -7.68 24.65 0.01
CA PRO A 249 -8.28 23.52 -0.70
C PRO A 249 -7.23 22.63 -1.36
N ALA A 250 -7.37 21.31 -1.18
CA ALA A 250 -6.43 20.35 -1.72
C ALA A 250 -6.52 20.29 -3.26
N PRO A 251 -5.38 20.41 -3.99
CA PRO A 251 -5.39 20.17 -5.42
C PRO A 251 -5.58 18.68 -5.74
N GLU A 252 -5.85 18.40 -7.02
CA GLU A 252 -6.01 17.03 -7.52
C GLU A 252 -4.73 16.22 -7.34
N SER A 253 -3.57 16.84 -7.60
CA SER A 253 -2.25 16.24 -7.39
C SER A 253 -1.24 17.29 -6.91
N TYR A 254 -0.23 16.83 -6.18
CA TYR A 254 0.85 17.63 -5.62
C TYR A 254 1.97 16.69 -5.14
N ASP A 255 3.21 17.15 -5.24
CA ASP A 255 4.40 16.39 -4.86
C ASP A 255 4.91 16.81 -3.48
N GLY A 256 4.53 17.99 -2.98
CA GLY A 256 4.83 18.46 -1.63
C GLY A 256 3.59 18.74 -0.79
N ILE A 257 3.72 18.61 0.53
CA ILE A 257 2.73 19.06 1.52
C ILE A 257 3.46 19.91 2.56
N VAL A 258 2.86 21.02 2.99
CA VAL A 258 3.32 21.82 4.13
C VAL A 258 2.19 22.14 5.10
N THR A 259 2.50 22.15 6.39
CA THR A 259 1.53 22.50 7.46
C THR A 259 2.24 22.94 8.75
N ASN A 260 1.52 23.68 9.58
CA ASN A 260 1.89 24.00 10.97
C ASN A 260 0.89 23.43 11.99
N GLN A 261 -0.03 22.55 11.55
CA GLN A 261 -1.07 21.97 12.39
C GLN A 261 -0.51 20.83 13.25
N PRO A 262 -0.61 20.91 14.59
CA PRO A 262 -0.26 19.79 15.48
C PRO A 262 -1.13 18.55 15.25
N GLY A 263 -0.55 17.38 15.48
CA GLY A 263 -1.27 16.10 15.39
C GLY A 263 -1.55 15.61 13.96
N VAL A 264 -1.27 16.40 12.93
CA VAL A 264 -1.41 15.97 11.52
C VAL A 264 -0.13 15.34 11.00
N VAL A 265 -0.23 14.14 10.43
CA VAL A 265 0.89 13.39 9.85
C VAL A 265 0.90 13.61 8.34
N ILE A 266 1.98 14.23 7.83
CA ILE A 266 2.20 14.37 6.39
C ILE A 266 3.30 13.41 5.94
N ALA A 267 3.18 12.90 4.71
CA ALA A 267 4.11 11.93 4.17
C ALA A 267 4.36 12.11 2.67
N ALA A 268 5.55 11.69 2.24
CA ALA A 268 5.95 11.58 0.85
C ALA A 268 6.30 10.13 0.51
N PRO A 269 5.73 9.57 -0.58
CA PRO A 269 6.06 8.21 -1.02
C PRO A 269 7.41 8.15 -1.71
N GLY A 270 8.09 7.01 -1.58
CA GLY A 270 9.37 6.75 -2.23
C GLY A 270 9.55 5.26 -2.54
N ALA A 271 10.08 4.98 -3.72
CA ALA A 271 10.61 3.68 -4.13
C ALA A 271 11.60 3.93 -5.27
N ASP A 272 12.73 4.53 -4.90
CA ASP A 272 13.79 5.17 -5.72
C ASP A 272 13.71 6.69 -5.79
N CYS A 273 12.53 7.27 -6.01
CA CYS A 273 12.37 8.71 -5.80
C CYS A 273 12.57 9.05 -4.32
N MET A 274 13.11 10.24 -4.04
CA MET A 274 13.48 10.68 -2.70
C MET A 274 12.25 11.14 -1.93
N PRO A 275 11.93 10.57 -0.76
CA PRO A 275 11.13 11.25 0.23
C PRO A 275 12.01 12.29 0.96
N LEU A 276 11.62 13.54 0.87
CA LEU A 276 12.25 14.68 1.54
C LEU A 276 11.39 15.09 2.73
N LEU A 277 12.02 15.32 3.88
CA LEU A 277 11.34 15.88 5.06
C LEU A 277 11.98 17.22 5.43
N PHE A 278 11.15 18.19 5.74
CA PHE A 278 11.54 19.54 6.10
C PHE A 278 10.93 19.94 7.43
N THR A 279 11.70 20.59 8.29
CA THR A 279 11.20 21.10 9.57
C THR A 279 11.75 22.49 9.85
N ASP A 280 10.92 23.35 10.44
CA ASP A 280 11.36 24.60 11.08
C ASP A 280 10.93 24.53 12.56
N PRO A 281 11.85 24.27 13.51
CA PRO A 281 11.53 24.15 14.92
C PRO A 281 11.12 25.48 15.57
N VAL A 282 11.46 26.62 14.96
CA VAL A 282 11.13 27.95 15.50
C VAL A 282 9.72 28.34 15.09
N ALA A 283 9.40 28.25 13.80
CA ALA A 283 8.06 28.53 13.28
C ALA A 283 7.06 27.38 13.53
N LYS A 284 7.55 26.20 13.95
CA LYS A 284 6.80 24.95 14.11
C LYS A 284 6.06 24.56 12.82
N VAL A 285 6.82 24.47 11.73
CA VAL A 285 6.31 24.13 10.40
C VAL A 285 6.99 22.86 9.94
N ILE A 286 6.22 22.01 9.28
CA ILE A 286 6.72 20.78 8.65
C ILE A 286 6.38 20.76 7.17
N GLY A 287 7.24 20.11 6.40
CA GLY A 287 7.05 19.82 4.99
C GLY A 287 7.46 18.39 4.65
N ALA A 288 6.75 17.76 3.73
CA ALA A 288 7.13 16.48 3.13
C ALA A 288 7.04 16.60 1.62
N ALA A 289 8.04 16.12 0.87
CA ALA A 289 8.02 16.18 -0.58
C ALA A 289 8.55 14.91 -1.25
N HIS A 290 7.90 14.52 -2.34
CA HIS A 290 8.37 13.50 -3.27
C HIS A 290 9.24 14.15 -4.34
N ALA A 291 10.50 13.71 -4.44
CA ALA A 291 11.44 14.20 -5.43
C ALA A 291 12.00 13.05 -6.27
N GLY A 292 11.36 12.78 -7.41
CA GLY A 292 11.96 12.04 -8.51
C GLY A 292 12.86 12.93 -9.36
N TRP A 293 13.54 12.36 -10.36
CA TRP A 293 14.46 13.11 -11.24
C TRP A 293 13.80 14.35 -11.87
N LYS A 294 12.55 14.22 -12.34
CA LYS A 294 11.80 15.33 -12.95
C LYS A 294 11.44 16.40 -11.92
N GLY A 295 10.95 15.99 -10.75
CA GLY A 295 10.63 16.90 -9.65
C GLY A 295 11.87 17.65 -9.13
N THR A 296 13.03 16.99 -9.06
CA THR A 296 14.31 17.63 -8.71
C THR A 296 14.66 18.74 -9.70
N LEU A 297 14.58 18.48 -11.01
CA LEU A 297 14.85 19.50 -12.04
C LEU A 297 13.84 20.65 -12.01
N LEU A 298 12.57 20.34 -11.69
CA LEU A 298 11.51 21.35 -11.52
C LEU A 298 11.57 22.08 -10.17
N GLY A 299 12.50 21.71 -9.29
CA GLY A 299 12.76 22.41 -8.03
C GLY A 299 11.79 22.13 -6.89
N ILE A 300 11.14 20.95 -6.84
CA ILE A 300 10.17 20.61 -5.77
C ILE A 300 10.72 20.82 -4.34
N ALA A 301 12.00 20.55 -4.12
CA ALA A 301 12.63 20.74 -2.82
C ALA A 301 12.57 22.22 -2.38
N MET A 302 12.98 23.14 -3.26
CA MET A 302 12.90 24.57 -2.98
C MET A 302 11.47 25.11 -3.06
N ALA A 303 10.59 24.54 -3.89
CA ALA A 303 9.18 24.89 -3.87
C ALA A 303 8.55 24.62 -2.49
N THR A 304 8.92 23.49 -1.87
CA THR A 304 8.46 23.13 -0.51
C THR A 304 9.00 24.10 0.53
N VAL A 305 10.29 24.40 0.50
CA VAL A 305 10.93 25.41 1.36
C VAL A 305 10.27 26.78 1.19
N ASN A 306 10.05 27.22 -0.05
CA ASN A 306 9.42 28.50 -0.35
C ASN A 306 7.99 28.55 0.18
N ALA A 307 7.22 27.46 0.10
CA ALA A 307 5.89 27.39 0.71
C ALA A 307 5.97 27.55 2.24
N MET A 308 6.95 26.92 2.91
CA MET A 308 7.16 27.12 4.36
C MET A 308 7.46 28.59 4.69
N VAL A 309 8.32 29.25 3.91
CA VAL A 309 8.71 30.66 4.10
C VAL A 309 7.51 31.59 3.84
N LEU A 310 6.84 31.45 2.70
CA LEU A 310 5.80 32.38 2.26
C LEU A 310 4.52 32.25 3.09
N GLU A 311 4.14 31.04 3.48
CA GLU A 311 2.85 30.79 4.13
C GLU A 311 2.92 30.82 5.66
N PHE A 312 4.10 30.53 6.23
CA PHE A 312 4.26 30.40 7.67
C PHE A 312 5.38 31.27 8.25
N GLY A 313 6.10 32.03 7.42
CA GLY A 313 7.18 32.91 7.88
C GLY A 313 8.42 32.17 8.35
N SER A 314 8.60 30.91 7.93
CA SER A 314 9.83 30.18 8.20
C SER A 314 11.06 30.92 7.70
N LYS A 315 12.19 30.76 8.41
CA LYS A 315 13.47 31.34 7.98
C LYS A 315 14.36 30.23 7.44
N LEU A 316 15.03 30.47 6.31
CA LEU A 316 15.94 29.49 5.69
C LEU A 316 16.97 28.94 6.68
N VAL A 317 17.52 29.81 7.53
CA VAL A 317 18.51 29.45 8.56
C VAL A 317 17.97 28.52 9.65
N ASN A 318 16.64 28.38 9.80
CA ASN A 318 16.01 27.47 10.76
C ASN A 318 15.57 26.15 10.12
N ILE A 319 15.46 26.11 8.78
CA ILE A 319 14.90 24.96 8.10
C ILE A 319 15.95 23.85 8.04
N VAL A 320 15.56 22.68 8.53
CA VAL A 320 16.28 21.40 8.38
C VAL A 320 15.66 20.62 7.23
N ALA A 321 16.49 20.03 6.39
CA ALA A 321 16.10 19.16 5.29
C ALA A 321 16.77 17.79 5.43
N VAL A 322 15.98 16.71 5.36
CA VAL A 322 16.47 15.34 5.46
C VAL A 322 16.09 14.57 4.20
N ILE A 323 17.08 14.04 3.50
CA ILE A 323 16.92 13.22 2.30
C ILE A 323 16.86 11.74 2.68
N GLY A 324 15.70 11.12 2.51
CA GLY A 324 15.47 9.71 2.84
C GLY A 324 16.06 8.70 1.85
N PRO A 325 15.83 7.39 2.10
CA PRO A 325 16.22 6.31 1.19
C PRO A 325 15.65 6.51 -0.21
N SER A 326 16.51 6.38 -1.22
CA SER A 326 16.21 6.64 -2.64
C SER A 326 17.15 5.83 -3.53
N VAL A 327 17.07 5.94 -4.85
CA VAL A 327 18.09 5.32 -5.71
C VAL A 327 19.38 6.16 -5.67
N GLY A 328 20.52 5.50 -5.56
CA GLY A 328 21.82 6.15 -5.58
C GLY A 328 22.46 6.19 -6.97
N PRO A 329 23.54 6.95 -7.15
CA PRO A 329 24.28 7.01 -8.42
C PRO A 329 24.92 5.68 -8.79
N CYS A 330 24.95 4.69 -7.89
CA CYS A 330 25.38 3.32 -8.19
C CYS A 330 24.39 2.55 -9.07
N CYS A 331 23.11 2.93 -9.09
CA CYS A 331 22.05 2.21 -9.83
C CYS A 331 21.27 3.11 -10.79
N PHE A 332 21.18 4.41 -10.53
CA PHE A 332 20.38 5.30 -11.35
C PHE A 332 21.14 5.73 -12.60
N THR A 333 20.57 5.40 -13.77
CA THR A 333 21.10 5.80 -15.07
C THR A 333 20.01 6.45 -15.91
N MET A 334 20.41 7.36 -16.79
CA MET A 334 19.51 8.07 -17.69
C MET A 334 20.10 8.15 -19.09
N GLU A 335 19.35 8.67 -20.05
CA GLU A 335 19.89 9.02 -21.36
C GLU A 335 20.82 10.26 -21.24
N PRO A 336 21.86 10.37 -22.08
CA PRO A 336 22.83 11.45 -21.98
C PRO A 336 22.20 12.85 -22.07
N HIS A 337 21.13 13.04 -22.85
CA HIS A 337 20.49 14.34 -22.98
C HIS A 337 19.94 14.84 -21.63
N SER A 338 19.15 14.02 -20.94
CA SER A 338 18.61 14.36 -19.61
C SER A 338 19.70 14.41 -18.53
N ALA A 339 20.76 13.60 -18.65
CA ALA A 339 21.87 13.65 -17.70
C ALA A 339 22.59 15.02 -17.72
N ARG A 340 22.66 15.71 -18.87
CA ARG A 340 23.28 17.06 -18.97
C ARG A 340 22.58 18.08 -18.07
N GLU A 341 21.28 17.96 -17.87
CA GLU A 341 20.53 18.86 -16.99
C GLU A 341 21.05 18.77 -15.54
N PHE A 342 21.41 17.58 -15.08
CA PHE A 342 22.03 17.37 -13.76
C PHE A 342 23.48 17.83 -13.71
N GLN A 343 24.25 17.61 -14.79
CA GLN A 343 25.63 18.12 -14.88
C GLN A 343 25.68 19.66 -14.80
N ALA A 344 24.67 20.35 -15.34
CA ALA A 344 24.53 21.80 -15.23
C ALA A 344 24.22 22.30 -13.80
N ILE A 345 23.61 21.45 -12.95
CA ILE A 345 23.44 21.75 -11.52
C ILE A 345 24.79 21.69 -10.80
N HIS A 346 25.52 20.58 -10.99
CA HIS A 346 26.87 20.38 -10.48
C HIS A 346 27.57 19.26 -11.28
N PRO A 347 28.87 19.41 -11.65
CA PRO A 347 29.57 18.42 -12.48
C PRO A 347 29.57 17.01 -11.88
N ASP A 348 29.71 16.89 -10.56
CA ASP A 348 29.75 15.59 -9.87
C ASP A 348 28.38 14.89 -9.79
N CYS A 349 27.28 15.55 -10.20
CA CYS A 349 25.98 14.88 -10.29
C CYS A 349 25.95 13.80 -11.38
N VAL A 350 26.92 13.79 -12.30
CA VAL A 350 26.94 12.82 -13.41
C VAL A 350 28.29 12.16 -13.53
N ARG A 351 28.29 10.83 -13.60
CA ARG A 351 29.48 10.02 -13.83
C ARG A 351 29.39 9.32 -15.17
N ASN A 352 30.52 9.28 -15.89
CA ASN A 352 30.66 8.70 -17.22
C ASN A 352 29.70 9.33 -18.24
N MET A 353 29.79 10.65 -18.40
CA MET A 353 28.91 11.43 -19.28
C MET A 353 28.89 10.95 -20.75
N ASP A 354 30.02 10.42 -21.23
CA ASP A 354 30.16 9.89 -22.60
C ASP A 354 29.57 8.47 -22.78
N SER A 355 29.10 7.83 -21.70
CA SER A 355 28.40 6.55 -21.75
C SER A 355 27.03 6.69 -22.42
N PRO A 356 26.53 5.66 -23.14
CA PRO A 356 25.12 5.62 -23.58
C PRO A 356 24.12 5.71 -22.42
N ARG A 357 24.55 5.38 -21.20
CA ARG A 357 23.77 5.42 -19.96
C ARG A 357 24.63 5.99 -18.83
N PRO A 358 24.77 7.32 -18.71
CA PRO A 358 25.49 7.95 -17.61
C PRO A 358 24.79 7.68 -16.28
N TYR A 359 25.58 7.61 -15.21
CA TYR A 359 25.05 7.49 -13.85
C TYR A 359 24.74 8.87 -13.30
N VAL A 360 23.56 9.03 -12.70
CA VAL A 360 23.08 10.33 -12.20
C VAL A 360 22.86 10.27 -10.69
N ASP A 361 23.40 11.25 -9.98
CA ASP A 361 23.17 11.48 -8.55
C ASP A 361 22.10 12.56 -8.33
N ILE A 362 20.84 12.13 -8.27
CA ILE A 362 19.70 13.02 -7.99
C ILE A 362 19.72 13.56 -6.54
N ARG A 363 20.45 12.89 -5.63
CA ARG A 363 20.55 13.29 -4.22
C ARG A 363 21.51 14.46 -4.10
N LEU A 364 22.69 14.35 -4.71
CA LEU A 364 23.66 15.45 -4.79
C LEU A 364 23.05 16.66 -5.47
N ALA A 365 22.32 16.46 -6.58
CA ALA A 365 21.62 17.56 -7.25
C ALA A 365 20.63 18.26 -6.31
N THR A 366 19.85 17.49 -5.55
CA THR A 366 18.91 18.04 -4.56
C THR A 366 19.63 18.81 -3.45
N ARG A 367 20.73 18.28 -2.92
CA ARG A 367 21.57 18.98 -1.93
C ARG A 367 22.10 20.31 -2.47
N VAL A 368 22.69 20.31 -3.65
CA VAL A 368 23.23 21.53 -4.28
C VAL A 368 22.15 22.58 -4.51
N LEU A 369 20.95 22.16 -4.91
CA LEU A 369 19.82 23.08 -5.11
C LEU A 369 19.32 23.67 -3.77
N LEU A 370 19.27 22.88 -2.69
CA LEU A 370 18.92 23.37 -1.36
C LEU A 370 19.95 24.38 -0.82
N GLU A 371 21.25 24.08 -0.96
CA GLU A 371 22.33 24.99 -0.54
C GLU A 371 22.31 26.29 -1.34
N LYS A 372 22.18 26.22 -2.67
CA LYS A 372 22.01 27.41 -3.54
C LYS A 372 20.74 28.20 -3.19
N GLY A 373 19.70 27.52 -2.70
CA GLY A 373 18.47 28.11 -2.20
C GLY A 373 18.56 28.73 -0.81
N GLY A 374 19.72 28.63 -0.14
CA GLY A 374 20.01 29.28 1.13
C GLY A 374 19.76 28.42 2.38
N ILE A 375 19.48 27.12 2.22
CA ILE A 375 19.51 26.18 3.35
C ILE A 375 20.96 25.96 3.76
N LEU A 376 21.23 26.01 5.07
CA LEU A 376 22.58 25.84 5.60
C LEU A 376 23.07 24.40 5.35
N PRO A 377 24.33 24.18 4.90
CA PRO A 377 24.87 22.84 4.64
C PRO A 377 24.76 21.88 5.83
N GLU A 378 24.93 22.38 7.06
CA GLU A 378 24.79 21.64 8.31
C GLU A 378 23.34 21.26 8.66
N HIS A 379 22.36 21.88 8.00
CA HIS A 379 20.94 21.59 8.14
C HIS A 379 20.43 20.62 7.06
N ILE A 380 21.30 20.13 6.18
CA ILE A 380 20.96 19.15 5.14
C ILE A 380 21.58 17.80 5.50
N GLN A 381 20.74 16.83 5.84
CA GLN A 381 21.18 15.45 6.01
C GLN A 381 20.95 14.63 4.73
N ASP A 382 22.04 14.08 4.22
CA ASP A 382 22.07 13.12 3.12
C ASP A 382 23.25 12.14 3.27
N ASN A 383 23.68 11.45 2.21
CA ASN A 383 24.82 10.53 2.26
C ASN A 383 26.21 11.21 2.26
N THR A 384 26.29 12.54 2.20
CA THR A 384 27.56 13.27 2.31
C THR A 384 27.93 13.59 3.76
N VAL A 385 26.94 13.56 4.66
CA VAL A 385 27.10 13.71 6.11
C VAL A 385 27.45 12.34 6.71
N THR A 386 28.69 12.16 7.18
CA THR A 386 29.25 10.85 7.59
C THR A 386 29.47 10.69 9.08
N ASP A 387 29.32 11.77 9.86
CA ASP A 387 29.37 11.78 11.33
C ASP A 387 28.04 11.36 11.98
N GLN A 388 27.03 11.01 11.17
CA GLN A 388 25.70 10.60 11.58
C GLN A 388 25.27 9.29 10.88
N PRO A 389 24.20 8.60 11.35
CA PRO A 389 23.67 7.44 10.66
C PRO A 389 23.25 7.78 9.22
N ASN A 390 23.70 6.97 8.26
CA ASN A 390 23.33 7.13 6.86
C ASN A 390 21.86 6.71 6.63
N LEU A 391 21.02 7.69 6.34
CA LEU A 391 19.59 7.48 6.03
C LEU A 391 19.33 7.38 4.53
N THR A 392 20.23 7.88 3.70
CA THR A 392 20.09 7.97 2.24
C THR A 392 20.66 6.71 1.58
N LEU A 393 20.24 5.54 2.06
CA LEU A 393 20.65 4.24 1.50
C LEU A 393 20.09 4.06 0.08
N CYS A 394 20.85 3.40 -0.80
CA CYS A 394 20.37 3.05 -2.15
C CYS A 394 19.28 1.98 -2.05
N THR A 395 18.03 2.34 -2.39
CA THR A 395 16.86 1.46 -2.36
C THR A 395 17.02 0.25 -3.27
N SER A 396 17.63 0.44 -4.45
CA SER A 396 17.94 -0.63 -5.40
C SER A 396 18.95 -1.63 -4.83
N CYS A 397 20.04 -1.15 -4.20
CA CYS A 397 21.10 -2.01 -3.63
C CYS A 397 20.69 -2.77 -2.36
N HIS A 398 19.61 -2.37 -1.68
CA HIS A 398 19.21 -2.95 -0.40
C HIS A 398 17.81 -3.61 -0.51
N PRO A 399 17.67 -4.70 -1.27
CA PRO A 399 16.37 -5.34 -1.55
C PRO A 399 15.66 -5.86 -0.30
N ASP A 400 16.40 -6.22 0.75
CA ASP A 400 15.81 -6.65 2.01
C ASP A 400 15.22 -5.51 2.83
N SER A 401 15.67 -4.28 2.61
CA SER A 401 15.23 -3.11 3.37
C SER A 401 14.22 -2.23 2.62
N PHE A 402 14.26 -2.16 1.29
CA PHE A 402 13.45 -1.20 0.53
C PHE A 402 12.84 -1.77 -0.75
N PHE A 403 11.71 -1.20 -1.14
CA PHE A 403 11.17 -1.35 -2.49
C PHE A 403 11.94 -0.45 -3.47
N SER A 404 12.02 -0.88 -4.73
CA SER A 404 12.72 -0.15 -5.79
C SER A 404 12.06 -0.42 -7.13
N HIS A 405 11.62 0.62 -7.81
CA HIS A 405 11.12 0.55 -9.18
C HIS A 405 12.23 0.21 -10.21
N VAL A 406 13.43 0.76 -10.05
CA VAL A 406 14.63 0.50 -10.86
C VAL A 406 15.00 -0.97 -10.82
N ARG A 407 14.88 -1.62 -9.66
CA ARG A 407 15.15 -3.05 -9.51
C ARG A 407 13.95 -3.93 -9.89
N ASP A 408 12.76 -3.61 -9.38
CA ASP A 408 11.60 -4.52 -9.40
C ASP A 408 10.62 -4.22 -10.57
N GLY A 409 10.86 -3.16 -11.35
CA GLY A 409 10.05 -2.77 -12.49
C GLY A 409 8.71 -2.13 -12.09
N LEU A 410 7.66 -2.36 -12.88
CA LEU A 410 6.38 -1.66 -12.75
C LEU A 410 5.53 -2.10 -11.55
N ASN A 411 5.78 -3.30 -11.02
CA ASN A 411 5.03 -3.85 -9.91
C ASN A 411 5.89 -3.82 -8.64
N PHE A 412 5.89 -2.69 -7.93
CA PHE A 412 6.74 -2.47 -6.75
C PHE A 412 5.92 -1.92 -5.57
N GLY A 413 6.30 -2.29 -4.35
CA GLY A 413 5.74 -1.70 -3.13
C GLY A 413 6.24 -0.28 -2.91
N THR A 414 5.74 0.43 -1.92
CA THR A 414 6.13 1.82 -1.68
C THR A 414 6.37 2.05 -0.20
N GLN A 415 7.58 2.53 0.12
CA GLN A 415 7.91 3.08 1.42
C GLN A 415 7.58 4.58 1.46
N ILE A 416 7.62 5.18 2.65
CA ILE A 416 7.32 6.61 2.84
C ILE A 416 8.34 7.26 3.76
N GLY A 417 8.55 8.57 3.59
CA GLY A 417 9.02 9.45 4.66
C GLY A 417 7.82 10.19 5.25
N PHE A 418 7.73 10.27 6.57
CA PHE A 418 6.59 10.90 7.27
C PHE A 418 7.06 11.70 8.47
N LEU A 419 6.27 12.71 8.85
CA LEU A 419 6.50 13.54 10.04
C LEU A 419 5.23 14.24 10.52
N TRP A 420 5.22 14.62 11.79
CA TRP A 420 4.18 15.44 12.42
C TRP A 420 4.75 16.28 13.56
N ILE A 421 4.01 17.33 13.90
CA ILE A 421 4.27 18.17 15.06
C ILE A 421 3.60 17.51 16.27
N LYS A 422 4.37 17.24 17.33
CA LYS A 422 3.84 16.68 18.57
C LYS A 422 2.95 17.71 19.27
N GLU A 423 1.86 17.25 19.87
CA GLU A 423 1.04 18.12 20.73
C GLU A 423 1.81 18.47 22.01
N SER A 424 1.68 19.72 22.45
CA SER A 424 2.28 20.18 23.69
C SER A 424 1.48 19.61 24.86
N HIS A 425 2.13 18.89 25.79
CA HIS A 425 1.48 18.32 26.99
C HIS A 425 0.74 19.34 27.88
N GLU A 426 0.94 20.64 27.67
CA GLU A 426 0.29 21.72 28.44
C GLU A 426 -1.22 21.85 28.19
N ARG A 427 -1.77 21.27 27.12
CA ARG A 427 -3.22 21.38 26.82
C ARG A 427 -4.11 20.34 27.51
N ILE A 428 -3.55 19.30 28.12
CA ILE A 428 -4.34 18.22 28.76
C ILE A 428 -4.73 18.57 30.22
N GLN A 429 -4.09 19.58 30.83
CA GLN A 429 -4.35 19.96 32.24
C GLN A 429 -5.40 21.06 32.45
N HIS A 430 -6.11 21.51 31.40
CA HIS A 430 -7.13 22.56 31.53
C HIS A 430 -8.56 22.13 31.19
N ASP A 431 -8.80 20.84 30.91
CA ASP A 431 -10.14 20.28 30.68
C ASP A 431 -10.48 19.10 31.62
N HIS A 432 -9.97 19.14 32.87
CA HIS A 432 -10.42 18.25 33.94
C HIS A 432 -10.91 19.02 35.16
#